data_AF-A0A2V1CXP3-F1
#
_entry.id   AF-A0A2V1CXP3-F1
#
_cell.length_a   1.000
_cell.length_b   1.000
_cell.length_c   1.000
_cell.angle_alpha   90.00
_cell.angle_beta   90.00
_cell.angle_gamma   90.00
#
_symmetry.space_group_name_H-M   'P 1'
#
loop_
_entity.id
_entity.type
_entity.pdbx_description
1 polymer ?
#
loop_
_entity_poly.entity_id
_entity_poly.type
_entity_poly.pdbx_seq_one_letter_code
_entity_poly.pdbx_strand_id
1 'polypeptide(L)'
;FSRMTKRSFWRLFHTAWARALTLRNIKSGFAGTGIHPFNLPKVLDSLQKKTPSPISSDNELWKKKTPGSVRGVRRLAKEIRKEQASLGAKTEKLLRASEKIITENEILKHDNKGLRTALVEEKKRRKRGKVMGLFDKERPGEAQFFSPAKVAAMRERAKEIEAQTQQKKALAEEKRLERARRAMEKEEKTRIAREKKEQRN
;
A
#
# COMPACT_ATOMS: atom_id res chain seq x y z
N PHE A 1 -13.93 -4.53 -1.60
CA PHE A 1 -14.29 -3.85 -0.35
C PHE A 1 -13.64 -4.57 0.84
N SER A 2 -12.58 -4.00 1.42
CA SER A 2 -11.99 -4.56 2.65
C SER A 2 -12.93 -4.28 3.83
N ARG A 3 -13.41 -5.31 4.51
CA ARG A 3 -14.24 -5.16 5.72
C ARG A 3 -13.37 -4.53 6.83
N MET A 4 -13.54 -3.24 7.06
CA MET A 4 -12.86 -2.49 8.12
C MET A 4 -13.20 -3.08 9.49
N THR A 5 -12.19 -3.44 10.28
CA THR A 5 -12.40 -3.94 11.65
C THR A 5 -12.72 -2.80 12.62
N LYS A 6 -13.44 -3.07 13.72
CA LYS A 6 -13.74 -2.07 14.77
C LYS A 6 -12.48 -1.36 15.29
N ARG A 7 -11.35 -2.07 15.39
CA ARG A 7 -10.05 -1.50 15.80
C ARG A 7 -9.48 -0.54 14.76
N SER A 8 -9.54 -0.91 13.47
CA SER A 8 -9.07 -0.05 12.38
C SER A 8 -9.95 1.21 12.26
N PHE A 9 -11.27 1.04 12.39
CA PHE A 9 -12.23 2.14 12.48
C PHE A 9 -11.89 3.07 13.63
N TRP A 10 -11.78 2.57 14.86
CA TRP A 10 -11.55 3.42 16.04
C TRP A 10 -10.25 4.22 15.93
N ARG A 11 -9.17 3.66 15.37
CA ARG A 11 -7.90 4.38 15.16
C ARG A 11 -8.06 5.55 14.17
N LEU A 12 -8.71 5.31 13.04
CA LEU A 12 -8.98 6.34 12.04
C LEU A 12 -9.97 7.40 12.58
N PHE A 13 -11.05 6.94 13.21
CA PHE A 13 -12.05 7.80 13.80
C PHE A 13 -11.46 8.67 14.92
N HIS A 14 -10.78 8.09 15.90
CA HIS A 14 -10.24 8.85 17.03
C HIS A 14 -9.23 9.92 16.57
N THR A 15 -8.37 9.59 15.61
CA THR A 15 -7.41 10.56 15.06
C THR A 15 -8.09 11.68 14.28
N ALA A 16 -9.11 11.35 13.47
CA ALA A 16 -9.90 12.34 12.75
C ALA A 16 -10.74 13.21 13.71
N TRP A 17 -11.38 12.59 14.70
CA TRP A 17 -12.20 13.21 15.73
C TRP A 17 -11.39 14.19 16.58
N ALA A 18 -10.21 13.78 17.07
CA ALA A 18 -9.33 14.64 17.84
C ALA A 18 -8.81 15.85 17.03
N ARG A 19 -8.61 15.68 15.72
CA ARG A 19 -8.23 16.78 14.82
C ARG A 19 -9.41 17.68 14.48
N ALA A 20 -10.62 17.12 14.35
CA ALA A 20 -11.81 17.84 13.94
C ALA A 20 -12.39 18.66 15.10
N LEU A 21 -12.59 18.05 16.27
CA LEU A 21 -13.26 18.67 17.42
C LEU A 21 -12.28 19.40 18.33
N THR A 22 -11.54 20.34 17.75
CA THR A 22 -10.78 21.32 18.53
C THR A 22 -11.64 22.57 18.75
N LEU A 23 -11.45 23.27 19.86
CA LEU A 23 -12.16 24.53 20.14
C LEU A 23 -12.03 25.53 18.97
N ARG A 24 -10.86 25.59 18.33
CA ARG A 24 -10.60 26.42 17.15
C ARG A 24 -11.50 26.04 15.98
N ASN A 25 -11.59 24.76 15.65
CA ASN A 25 -12.40 24.29 14.53
C ASN A 25 -13.89 24.44 14.80
N ILE A 26 -14.33 24.17 16.03
CA ILE A 26 -15.72 24.37 16.45
C ILE A 26 -16.08 25.86 16.29
N LYS A 27 -15.29 26.76 16.88
CA LYS A 27 -15.48 28.23 16.72
C LYS A 27 -15.46 28.65 15.26
N SER A 28 -14.54 28.10 14.46
CA SER A 28 -14.47 28.40 13.03
C SER A 28 -15.68 27.89 12.25
N GLY A 29 -16.26 26.75 12.64
CA GLY A 29 -17.48 26.20 12.05
C GLY A 29 -18.67 27.13 12.27
N PHE A 30 -18.89 27.55 13.52
CA PHE A 30 -19.93 28.55 13.85
C PHE A 30 -19.67 29.92 13.21
N ALA A 31 -18.41 30.36 13.15
CA ALA A 31 -18.05 31.62 12.51
C ALA A 31 -18.20 31.56 10.98
N GLY A 32 -18.24 30.36 10.38
CA GLY A 32 -18.46 30.16 8.96
C GLY A 32 -19.92 30.37 8.56
N THR A 33 -20.87 30.05 9.43
CA THR A 33 -22.30 30.28 9.19
C THR A 33 -22.71 31.74 9.36
N GLY A 34 -21.83 32.57 9.91
CA GLY A 34 -22.15 33.97 10.23
C GLY A 34 -23.12 34.14 11.40
N ILE A 35 -23.50 33.04 12.09
CA ILE A 35 -24.42 33.09 13.24
C ILE A 35 -23.66 33.48 14.51
N HIS A 36 -22.51 32.85 14.76
CA HIS A 36 -21.71 33.14 15.95
C HIS A 36 -20.20 33.08 15.66
N PRO A 37 -19.47 34.20 15.79
CA PRO A 37 -19.97 35.56 16.03
C PRO A 37 -20.85 36.05 14.85
N PHE A 38 -21.81 36.93 15.15
CA PHE A 38 -22.79 37.42 14.17
C PHE A 38 -22.09 38.22 13.06
N ASN A 39 -22.08 37.68 11.83
CA ASN A 39 -21.45 38.27 10.65
C ASN A 39 -22.03 37.68 9.36
N LEU A 40 -23.13 38.27 8.87
CA LEU A 40 -23.84 37.86 7.66
C LEU A 40 -23.05 38.11 6.35
N PRO A 41 -22.35 39.25 6.15
CA PRO A 41 -21.64 39.55 4.90
C PRO A 41 -20.64 38.47 4.47
N LYS A 42 -19.98 37.82 5.44
CA LYS A 42 -19.02 36.75 5.18
C LYS A 42 -19.59 35.56 4.39
N VAL A 43 -20.87 35.24 4.60
CA VAL A 43 -21.56 34.17 3.85
C VAL A 43 -21.83 34.62 2.42
N LEU A 44 -22.21 35.88 2.23
CA LEU A 44 -22.47 36.46 0.91
C LEU A 44 -21.19 36.53 0.06
N ASP A 45 -20.06 36.95 0.65
CA ASP A 45 -18.77 37.02 -0.03
C ASP A 45 -18.27 35.64 -0.49
N SER A 46 -18.61 34.57 0.23
CA SER A 46 -18.21 33.20 -0.11
C SER A 46 -18.90 32.66 -1.38
N LEU A 47 -20.08 33.21 -1.73
CA LEU A 47 -20.82 32.86 -2.95
C LEU A 47 -20.22 33.53 -4.19
N GLN A 48 -19.41 34.58 -4.00
CA GLN A 48 -18.69 35.23 -5.09
C GLN A 48 -17.45 34.40 -5.46
N LYS A 49 -17.54 33.66 -6.57
CA LYS A 49 -16.42 32.87 -7.11
C LYS A 49 -15.23 33.78 -7.40
N LYS A 50 -14.17 33.69 -6.61
CA LYS A 50 -12.87 34.30 -6.95
C LYS A 50 -12.18 33.43 -8.01
N THR A 51 -12.11 33.94 -9.24
CA THR A 51 -11.24 33.37 -10.29
C THR A 51 -9.79 33.63 -9.87
N PRO A 52 -8.97 32.58 -9.61
CA PRO A 52 -7.57 32.81 -9.26
C PRO A 52 -6.82 33.37 -10.48
N SER A 53 -6.09 34.45 -10.27
CA SER A 53 -5.22 35.07 -11.29
C SER A 53 -4.10 34.10 -11.72
N PRO A 54 -3.64 34.17 -12.98
CA PRO A 54 -2.57 33.30 -13.46
C PRO A 54 -1.26 33.62 -12.75
N ILE A 55 -0.65 32.60 -12.13
CA ILE A 55 0.73 32.70 -11.63
C ILE A 55 1.66 32.65 -12.85
N SER A 56 2.26 33.79 -13.18
CA SER A 56 3.37 33.87 -14.13
C SER A 56 4.68 33.59 -13.39
N SER A 57 5.43 32.59 -13.85
CA SER A 57 6.77 32.27 -13.36
C SER A 57 7.49 31.50 -14.45
N ASP A 58 7.89 32.22 -15.50
CA ASP A 58 8.88 31.77 -16.46
C ASP A 58 10.27 31.85 -15.82
N ASN A 59 10.75 30.73 -15.30
CA ASN A 59 12.16 30.36 -15.31
C ASN A 59 12.30 28.94 -14.76
N GLU A 60 13.29 28.18 -15.24
CA GLU A 60 13.64 26.78 -14.91
C GLU A 60 13.18 25.68 -15.88
N LEU A 61 13.49 25.84 -17.17
CA LEU A 61 13.39 24.75 -18.16
C LEU A 61 14.26 23.51 -17.83
N TRP A 62 15.40 23.69 -17.16
CA TRP A 62 16.39 22.64 -16.90
C TRP A 62 16.14 21.84 -15.59
N LYS A 63 15.13 22.22 -14.79
CA LYS A 63 14.70 21.45 -13.59
C LYS A 63 13.42 20.64 -13.79
N LYS A 64 12.87 20.56 -15.01
CA LYS A 64 11.62 19.84 -15.29
C LYS A 64 11.81 18.32 -15.10
N LYS A 65 11.53 17.81 -13.90
CA LYS A 65 11.51 16.38 -13.57
C LYS A 65 10.42 15.66 -14.37
N THR A 66 10.71 14.43 -14.82
CA THR A 66 9.72 13.53 -15.43
C THR A 66 8.51 13.39 -14.50
N PRO A 67 7.28 13.61 -14.99
CA PRO A 67 6.09 13.58 -14.14
C PRO A 67 5.83 12.15 -13.65
N GLY A 68 6.01 11.93 -12.35
CA GLY A 68 5.69 10.65 -11.71
C GLY A 68 4.23 10.48 -11.27
N SER A 69 3.34 11.43 -11.62
CA SER A 69 1.92 11.40 -11.25
C SER A 69 1.03 11.81 -12.41
N VAL A 70 -0.22 11.34 -12.41
CA VAL A 70 -1.25 11.71 -13.42
C VAL A 70 -1.41 13.22 -13.50
N ARG A 71 -1.37 13.92 -12.35
CA ARG A 71 -1.48 15.39 -12.30
C ARG A 71 -0.29 16.07 -12.97
N GLY A 72 0.92 15.51 -12.84
CA GLY A 72 2.12 15.99 -13.52
C GLY A 72 2.00 15.84 -15.04
N VAL A 73 1.56 14.67 -15.52
CA VAL A 73 1.35 14.42 -16.96
C VAL A 73 0.31 15.37 -17.53
N ARG A 74 -0.81 15.59 -16.82
CA ARG A 74 -1.84 16.55 -17.24
C ARG A 74 -1.36 18.00 -17.29
N ARG A 75 -0.45 18.39 -16.38
CA ARG A 75 0.16 19.73 -16.42
C ARG A 75 1.06 19.89 -17.63
N LEU A 76 1.93 18.92 -17.90
CA LEU A 76 2.75 18.94 -19.12
C LEU A 76 1.90 18.92 -20.39
N ALA A 77 0.85 18.10 -20.45
CA ALA A 77 -0.07 18.09 -21.58
C ALA A 77 -0.73 19.47 -21.80
N LYS A 78 -1.03 20.21 -20.72
CA LYS A 78 -1.53 21.59 -20.80
C LYS A 78 -0.46 22.57 -21.27
N GLU A 79 0.79 22.44 -20.82
CA GLU A 79 1.91 23.25 -21.29
C GLU A 79 2.13 23.04 -22.79
N ILE A 80 2.19 21.79 -23.25
CA ILE A 80 2.37 21.47 -24.67
C ILE A 80 1.22 22.03 -25.52
N ARG A 81 -0.03 21.99 -25.02
CA ARG A 81 -1.19 22.59 -25.70
C ARG A 81 -1.17 24.12 -25.75
N LYS A 82 -0.40 24.78 -24.87
CA LYS A 82 -0.19 26.24 -24.95
C LYS A 82 0.86 26.58 -26.00
N GLU A 83 1.88 25.73 -26.14
CA GLU A 83 2.97 25.92 -27.13
C GLU A 83 2.55 25.49 -28.55
N GLN A 84 1.73 24.42 -28.66
CA GLN A 84 1.16 23.94 -29.92
C GLN A 84 -0.37 23.89 -29.81
N ALA A 85 -1.05 24.61 -30.71
CA ALA A 85 -2.51 24.71 -30.74
C ALA A 85 -3.21 23.33 -30.89
N SER A 86 -2.55 22.35 -31.52
CA SER A 86 -3.04 20.97 -31.60
C SER A 86 -1.92 19.94 -31.36
N LEU A 87 -2.24 18.90 -30.59
CA LEU A 87 -1.40 17.73 -30.44
C LEU A 87 -1.77 16.73 -31.54
N GLY A 88 -0.78 16.14 -32.22
CA GLY A 88 -1.03 15.07 -33.17
C GLY A 88 -1.75 13.88 -32.51
N ALA A 89 -2.61 13.17 -33.27
CA ALA A 89 -3.40 12.06 -32.73
C ALA A 89 -2.56 10.96 -32.04
N LYS A 90 -1.31 10.75 -32.49
CA LYS A 90 -0.37 9.80 -31.87
C LYS A 90 0.09 10.27 -30.48
N THR A 91 0.37 11.55 -30.29
CA THR A 91 0.82 12.09 -29.00
C THR A 91 -0.31 12.10 -27.98
N GLU A 92 -1.56 12.38 -28.41
CA GLU A 92 -2.72 12.25 -27.53
C GLU A 92 -2.94 10.80 -27.05
N LYS A 93 -2.80 9.82 -27.95
CA LYS A 93 -2.87 8.40 -27.58
C LYS A 93 -1.79 8.04 -26.57
N LEU A 94 -0.57 8.53 -26.75
CA LEU A 94 0.54 8.31 -25.82
C LEU A 94 0.29 8.94 -24.45
N LEU A 95 -0.26 10.17 -24.39
CA LEU A 95 -0.63 10.82 -23.15
C LEU A 95 -1.71 10.03 -22.40
N ARG A 96 -2.76 9.58 -23.10
CA ARG A 96 -3.81 8.74 -22.50
C ARG A 96 -3.26 7.41 -21.99
N ALA A 97 -2.39 6.75 -22.75
CA ALA A 97 -1.73 5.52 -22.31
C ALA A 97 -0.85 5.76 -21.07
N SER A 98 -0.12 6.87 -21.03
CA SER A 98 0.70 7.26 -19.88
C SER A 98 -0.15 7.52 -18.64
N GLU A 99 -1.25 8.25 -18.76
CA GLU A 99 -2.20 8.46 -17.65
C GLU A 99 -2.76 7.13 -17.12
N LYS A 100 -3.13 6.21 -18.03
CA LYS A 100 -3.62 4.88 -17.67
C LYS A 100 -2.57 4.09 -16.88
N ILE A 101 -1.35 3.98 -17.39
CA ILE A 101 -0.25 3.24 -16.74
C ILE A 101 0.06 3.82 -15.36
N ILE A 102 0.13 5.15 -15.23
CA ILE A 102 0.41 5.77 -13.93
C ILE A 102 -0.70 5.48 -12.93
N THR A 103 -1.96 5.59 -13.36
CA THR A 103 -3.12 5.28 -12.51
C THR A 103 -3.10 3.82 -12.05
N GLU A 104 -2.86 2.88 -12.97
CA GLU A 104 -2.71 1.46 -12.66
C GLU A 104 -1.56 1.22 -11.69
N ASN A 105 -0.42 1.88 -11.89
CA ASN A 105 0.74 1.76 -11.00
C ASN A 105 0.45 2.28 -9.59
N GLU A 106 -0.26 3.41 -9.47
CA GLU A 106 -0.69 3.96 -8.19
C GLU A 106 -1.64 3.01 -7.45
N ILE A 107 -2.63 2.44 -8.16
CA ILE A 107 -3.56 1.42 -7.62
C ILE A 107 -2.76 0.19 -7.16
N LEU A 108 -1.88 -0.35 -8.01
CA LEU A 108 -1.07 -1.53 -7.68
C LEU A 108 -0.15 -1.30 -6.49
N LYS A 109 0.44 -0.10 -6.35
CA LYS A 109 1.25 0.27 -5.18
C LYS A 109 0.41 0.32 -3.91
N HIS A 110 -0.78 0.93 -3.99
CA HIS A 110 -1.71 0.99 -2.88
C HIS A 110 -2.16 -0.40 -2.45
N ASP A 111 -2.54 -1.25 -3.40
CA ASP A 111 -2.98 -2.62 -3.15
C ASP A 111 -1.84 -3.47 -2.58
N ASN A 112 -0.63 -3.38 -3.13
CA ASN A 112 0.54 -4.06 -2.56
C ASN A 112 0.80 -3.63 -1.10
N LYS A 113 0.68 -2.33 -0.80
CA LYS A 113 0.79 -1.84 0.58
C LYS A 113 -0.34 -2.39 1.46
N GLY A 114 -1.57 -2.43 0.96
CA GLY A 114 -2.74 -3.02 1.62
C GLY A 114 -2.55 -4.52 1.91
N LEU A 115 -2.08 -5.28 0.94
CA LEU A 115 -1.82 -6.71 1.07
C LEU A 115 -0.69 -6.98 2.07
N ARG A 116 0.40 -6.22 2.00
CA ARG A 116 1.51 -6.33 2.97
C ARG A 116 1.05 -6.05 4.39
N THR A 117 0.27 -4.99 4.59
CA THR A 117 -0.27 -4.64 5.92
C THR A 117 -1.27 -5.70 6.42
N ALA A 118 -2.20 -6.14 5.59
CA ALA A 118 -3.15 -7.20 5.91
C ALA A 118 -2.45 -8.52 6.28
N LEU A 119 -1.39 -8.89 5.57
CA LEU A 119 -0.59 -10.08 5.86
C LEU A 119 0.08 -9.99 7.24
N VAL A 120 0.64 -8.82 7.59
CA VAL A 120 1.23 -8.58 8.92
C VAL A 120 0.17 -8.65 10.01
N GLU A 121 -0.99 -8.04 9.80
CA GLU A 121 -2.10 -8.07 10.75
C GLU A 121 -2.65 -9.48 10.94
N GLU A 122 -2.79 -10.24 9.87
CA GLU A 122 -3.23 -11.64 9.90
C GLU A 122 -2.23 -12.52 10.65
N LYS A 123 -0.92 -12.36 10.40
CA LYS A 123 0.13 -13.04 11.16
C LYS A 123 0.04 -12.71 12.65
N LYS A 124 -0.15 -11.43 13.01
CA LYS A 124 -0.33 -11.01 14.41
C LYS A 124 -1.60 -11.62 15.03
N ARG A 125 -2.70 -11.67 14.28
CA ARG A 125 -3.97 -12.27 14.72
C ARG A 125 -3.81 -13.76 15.02
N ARG A 126 -3.17 -14.52 14.12
CA ARG A 126 -2.89 -15.94 14.31
C ARG A 126 -1.97 -16.21 15.51
N LYS A 127 -0.98 -15.34 15.77
CA LYS A 127 -0.09 -15.47 16.95
C LYS A 127 -0.84 -15.28 18.27
N ARG A 128 -1.81 -14.37 18.33
CA ARG A 128 -2.59 -14.08 19.56
C ARG A 128 -3.47 -15.26 20.02
N GLY A 129 -3.98 -16.06 19.09
CA GLY A 129 -4.82 -17.23 19.41
C GLY A 129 -4.02 -18.49 19.77
N LYS A 130 -2.69 -18.46 19.68
CA LYS A 130 -1.86 -19.64 19.92
C LYS A 130 -1.54 -19.76 21.40
N VAL A 131 -1.98 -20.85 22.01
CA VAL A 131 -1.73 -21.16 23.42
C VAL A 131 -0.22 -21.30 23.63
N MET A 132 0.35 -20.60 24.62
CA MET A 132 1.81 -20.63 24.88
C MET A 132 2.29 -21.93 25.53
N GLY A 133 1.40 -22.90 25.80
CA GLY A 133 1.76 -24.16 26.44
C GLY A 133 2.31 -23.99 27.86
N LEU A 134 1.92 -22.90 28.53
CA LEU A 134 2.41 -22.58 29.87
C LEU A 134 1.83 -23.51 30.94
N PHE A 135 0.62 -24.00 30.68
CA PHE A 135 -0.18 -24.82 31.59
C PHE A 135 0.32 -26.26 31.60
N ASP A 136 0.54 -26.81 32.78
CA ASP A 136 0.84 -28.22 32.97
C ASP A 136 -0.45 -29.04 32.86
N LYS A 137 -0.47 -29.97 31.91
CA LYS A 137 -1.65 -30.81 31.64
C LYS A 137 -1.73 -32.03 32.54
N GLU A 138 -0.62 -32.44 33.14
CA GLU A 138 -0.58 -33.62 34.01
C GLU A 138 -1.27 -33.34 35.35
N ARG A 139 -1.27 -32.07 35.78
CA ARG A 139 -1.84 -31.63 37.07
C ARG A 139 -2.69 -30.37 36.89
N PRO A 140 -3.90 -30.51 36.30
CA PRO A 140 -4.74 -29.36 35.99
C PRO A 140 -5.41 -28.71 37.21
N GLY A 141 -5.51 -29.43 38.34
CA GLY A 141 -6.17 -28.96 39.56
C GLY A 141 -5.25 -28.27 40.57
N GLU A 142 -3.93 -28.30 40.35
CA GLU A 142 -2.96 -27.67 41.25
C GLU A 142 -2.75 -26.19 40.90
N ALA A 143 -2.41 -25.37 41.91
CA ALA A 143 -2.06 -23.98 41.69
C ALA A 143 -0.74 -23.88 40.89
N GLN A 144 -0.79 -23.35 39.67
CA GLN A 144 0.40 -23.23 38.80
C GLN A 144 0.93 -21.79 38.80
N PHE A 145 2.21 -21.64 39.15
CA PHE A 145 2.89 -20.34 39.13
C PHE A 145 3.60 -20.07 37.80
N PHE A 146 3.44 -18.86 37.28
CA PHE A 146 4.03 -18.41 36.02
C PHE A 146 5.00 -17.25 36.24
N SER A 147 6.26 -17.57 36.55
CA SER A 147 7.29 -16.55 36.70
C SER A 147 7.63 -15.89 35.35
N PRO A 148 8.09 -14.63 35.34
CA PRO A 148 8.54 -13.95 34.12
C PRO A 148 9.62 -14.73 33.34
N ALA A 149 10.54 -15.38 34.05
CA ALA A 149 11.59 -16.22 33.45
C ALA A 149 11.00 -17.44 32.72
N LYS A 150 10.03 -18.14 33.33
CA LYS A 150 9.34 -19.29 32.71
C LYS A 150 8.59 -18.87 31.45
N VAL A 151 7.91 -17.72 31.50
CA VAL A 151 7.22 -17.13 30.33
C VAL A 151 8.21 -16.78 29.22
N ALA A 152 9.36 -16.19 29.55
CA ALA A 152 10.38 -15.83 28.57
C ALA A 152 10.96 -17.08 27.88
N ALA A 153 11.32 -18.12 28.64
CA ALA A 153 11.83 -19.37 28.08
C ALA A 153 10.85 -20.03 27.09
N MET A 154 9.55 -20.03 27.41
CA MET A 154 8.53 -20.56 26.51
C MET A 154 8.35 -19.71 25.24
N ARG A 155 8.52 -18.39 25.34
CA ARG A 155 8.53 -17.50 24.16
C ARG A 155 9.73 -17.78 23.25
N GLU A 156 10.92 -17.99 23.81
CA GLU A 156 12.11 -18.32 23.02
C GLU A 156 11.95 -19.68 22.32
N ARG A 157 11.53 -20.73 23.04
CA ARG A 157 11.23 -22.04 22.43
C ARG A 157 10.21 -21.93 21.28
N ALA A 158 9.16 -21.13 21.46
CA ALA A 158 8.17 -20.92 20.41
C ALA A 158 8.78 -20.23 19.16
N LYS A 159 9.70 -19.27 19.35
CA LYS A 159 10.44 -18.63 18.25
C LYS A 159 11.37 -19.63 17.56
N GLU A 160 12.09 -20.45 18.32
CA GLU A 160 12.98 -21.49 17.78
C GLU A 160 12.21 -22.49 16.92
N ILE A 161 11.07 -22.99 17.41
CA ILE A 161 10.19 -23.88 16.65
C ILE A 161 9.69 -23.18 15.37
N GLU A 162 9.31 -21.91 15.46
CA GLU A 162 8.89 -21.13 14.28
C GLU A 162 10.05 -20.99 13.28
N ALA A 163 11.27 -20.71 13.73
CA ALA A 163 12.46 -20.61 12.89
C ALA A 163 12.81 -21.95 12.23
N GLN A 164 12.80 -23.05 12.97
CA GLN A 164 13.04 -24.39 12.43
C GLN A 164 11.99 -24.78 11.38
N THR A 165 10.71 -24.51 11.65
CA THR A 165 9.65 -24.79 10.67
C THR A 165 9.78 -23.92 9.41
N GLN A 166 10.24 -22.68 9.54
CA GLN A 166 10.52 -21.81 8.40
C GLN A 166 11.73 -22.30 7.59
N GLN A 167 12.83 -22.71 8.25
CA GLN A 167 14.00 -23.29 7.59
C GLN A 167 13.63 -24.57 6.82
N LYS A 168 12.86 -25.49 7.44
CA LYS A 168 12.37 -26.71 6.77
C LYS A 168 11.54 -26.40 5.52
N LYS A 169 10.68 -25.37 5.58
CA LYS A 169 9.89 -24.90 4.43
C LYS A 169 10.77 -24.29 3.34
N ALA A 170 11.76 -23.47 3.71
CA ALA A 170 12.69 -22.88 2.76
C ALA A 170 13.49 -23.95 2.00
N LEU A 171 14.04 -24.93 2.73
CA LEU A 171 14.73 -26.08 2.14
C LEU A 171 13.83 -26.91 1.22
N ALA A 172 12.55 -27.10 1.59
CA ALA A 172 11.60 -27.80 0.74
C ALA A 172 11.32 -27.04 -0.56
N GLU A 173 11.13 -25.71 -0.50
CA GLU A 173 10.91 -24.87 -1.67
C GLU A 173 12.14 -24.79 -2.58
N GLU A 174 13.34 -24.70 -2.00
CA GLU A 174 14.60 -24.75 -2.75
C GLU A 174 14.74 -26.06 -3.53
N LYS A 175 14.47 -27.21 -2.89
CA LYS A 175 14.46 -28.52 -3.56
C LYS A 175 13.41 -28.59 -4.68
N ARG A 176 12.25 -27.93 -4.52
CA ARG A 176 11.23 -27.88 -5.58
C ARG A 176 11.69 -27.04 -6.77
N LEU A 177 12.31 -25.90 -6.52
CA LEU A 177 12.87 -25.04 -7.55
C LEU A 177 14.01 -25.73 -8.32
N GLU A 178 14.89 -26.44 -7.62
CA GLU A 178 15.98 -27.21 -8.24
C GLU A 178 15.43 -28.32 -9.15
N ARG A 179 14.40 -29.05 -8.69
CA ARG A 179 13.73 -30.06 -9.51
C ARG A 179 13.08 -29.46 -10.76
N ALA A 180 12.42 -28.30 -10.63
CA ALA A 180 11.82 -27.61 -11.77
C ALA A 180 12.88 -27.16 -12.79
N ARG A 181 14.02 -26.60 -12.33
CA ARG A 181 15.14 -26.24 -13.21
C ARG A 181 15.69 -27.45 -13.97
N ARG A 182 15.93 -28.57 -13.26
CA ARG A 182 16.40 -29.81 -13.89
C ARG A 182 15.41 -30.39 -14.90
N ALA A 183 14.11 -30.23 -14.69
CA ALA A 183 13.09 -30.64 -15.65
C ALA A 183 13.16 -29.79 -16.93
N MET A 184 13.22 -28.46 -16.79
CA MET A 184 13.34 -27.52 -17.91
C MET A 184 14.60 -27.76 -18.74
N GLU A 185 15.76 -27.96 -18.10
CA GLU A 185 17.02 -28.28 -18.79
C GLU A 185 16.95 -29.60 -19.57
N LYS A 186 16.26 -30.61 -19.02
CA LYS A 186 16.05 -31.88 -19.72
C LYS A 186 15.14 -31.70 -20.94
N GLU A 187 14.03 -30.98 -20.78
CA GLU A 187 13.12 -30.67 -21.89
C GLU A 187 13.84 -29.91 -23.00
N GLU A 188 14.63 -28.88 -22.67
CA GLU A 188 15.41 -28.11 -23.63
C GLU A 188 16.43 -28.99 -24.37
N LYS A 189 17.18 -29.83 -23.66
CA LYS A 189 18.11 -30.80 -24.27
C LYS A 189 17.40 -31.77 -25.20
N THR A 190 16.21 -32.26 -24.82
CA THR A 190 15.43 -33.15 -25.70
C THR A 190 14.91 -32.43 -26.93
N ARG A 191 14.53 -31.14 -26.83
CA ARG A 191 14.09 -30.33 -27.97
C ARG A 191 15.24 -30.10 -28.96
N ILE A 192 16.40 -29.68 -28.46
CA ILE A 192 17.61 -29.49 -29.29
C ILE A 192 18.02 -30.80 -29.98
N ALA A 193 17.92 -31.93 -29.29
CA ALA A 193 18.25 -33.23 -29.88
C ALA A 193 17.27 -33.66 -30.99
N ARG A 194 15.98 -33.30 -30.89
CA ARG A 194 14.99 -33.52 -31.95
C ARG A 194 15.26 -32.63 -33.16
N GLU A 195 15.47 -31.34 -32.95
CA GLU A 195 15.81 -30.39 -34.02
C GLU A 195 17.09 -30.81 -34.78
N LYS A 196 18.13 -31.28 -34.07
CA LYS A 196 19.35 -31.80 -34.71
C LYS A 196 19.14 -33.09 -35.50
N LYS A 197 18.17 -33.93 -35.13
CA LYS A 197 17.82 -35.15 -35.89
C LYS A 197 17.05 -34.79 -37.16
N GLU A 198 16.12 -33.84 -37.06
CA GLU A 198 15.35 -33.35 -38.20
C GLU A 198 16.22 -32.64 -39.25
N GLN A 199 17.27 -31.92 -38.84
CA GLN A 199 18.24 -31.30 -39.76
C GLN A 199 19.20 -32.28 -40.45
N ARG A 200 19.25 -33.54 -40.00
CA ARG A 200 20.20 -34.55 -40.49
C ARG A 200 19.58 -35.55 -41.47
N ASN A 201 18.25 -35.53 -41.61
CA ASN A 201 17.48 -36.22 -42.63
C ASN A 201 17.14 -35.25 -43.77
#